data_AF-A0A8T3ZI56-F1
#
_entry.id   AF-A0A8T3ZI56-F1
#
_cell.length_a   1.000
_cell.length_b   1.000
_cell.length_c   1.000
_cell.angle_alpha   90.00
_cell.angle_beta   90.00
_cell.angle_gamma   90.00
#
_symmetry.space_group_name_H-M   'P 1'
#
loop_
_entity.id
_entity.type
_entity.pdbx_description
1 polymer ?
#
loop_
_entity_poly.entity_id
_entity_poly.type
_entity_poly.pdbx_seq_one_letter_code
_entity_poly.pdbx_strand_id
1 'polypeptide(L)' 'MRKYMYVDTCIWLNLFKKEGDATKEIPYWKIAEEFFAQARRTQEIKVFVSTIVFRELSYKLLNFKL' A
#
# COMPACT_ATOMS: atom_id res chain seq x y z
N MET A 1 20.45 -9.39 -3.49
CA MET A 1 20.67 -7.94 -3.32
C MET A 1 19.40 -7.32 -2.76
N ARG A 2 19.46 -6.54 -1.68
CA ARG A 2 18.26 -5.97 -1.04
C ARG A 2 17.72 -4.80 -1.88
N LYS A 3 16.45 -4.84 -2.28
CA LYS A 3 15.75 -3.76 -2.97
C LYS A 3 15.10 -2.84 -1.95
N TYR A 4 15.29 -1.54 -2.13
CA TYR A 4 14.66 -0.51 -1.32
C TYR A 4 13.55 0.12 -2.16
N MET A 5 12.33 0.10 -1.64
CA MET A 5 11.16 0.60 -2.37
C MET A 5 10.44 1.63 -1.53
N TYR A 6 10.25 2.82 -2.10
CA TYR A 6 9.34 3.81 -1.56
C TYR A 6 7.91 3.45 -1.98
N VAL A 7 6.99 3.38 -1.03
CA VAL A 7 5.59 3.02 -1.29
C VAL A 7 4.69 4.21 -1.01
N ASP A 8 4.03 4.66 -2.08
CA ASP A 8 3.12 5.80 -2.06
C ASP A 8 1.75 5.46 -1.44
N THR A 9 1.01 6.48 -1.03
CA THR A 9 -0.29 6.39 -0.37
C THR A 9 -1.29 5.54 -1.15
N CYS A 10 -1.32 5.64 -2.48
CA CYS A 10 -2.28 4.91 -3.31
C CYS A 10 -2.20 3.38 -3.15
N ILE A 11 -1.01 2.82 -2.97
CA ILE A 11 -0.81 1.38 -2.77
C ILE A 11 -1.38 0.92 -1.43
N TRP A 12 -1.15 1.72 -0.38
CA TRP A 12 -1.74 1.47 0.93
C TRP A 12 -3.27 1.59 0.90
N LEU A 13 -3.81 2.58 0.20
CA LEU A 13 -5.27 2.73 0.04
C LEU A 13 -5.88 1.53 -0.66
N ASN A 14 -5.25 1.05 -1.74
CA ASN A 14 -5.68 -0.17 -2.42
C ASN A 14 -5.69 -1.35 -1.44
N LEU A 15 -4.63 -1.54 -0.66
CA LEU A 15 -4.54 -2.62 0.32
C LEU A 15 -5.65 -2.55 1.38
N PHE A 16 -5.91 -1.36 1.95
CA PHE A 16 -6.81 -1.21 3.11
C PHE A 16 -8.27 -1.08 2.72
N LYS A 17 -8.59 -0.33 1.67
CA LYS A 17 -9.98 -0.10 1.26
C LYS A 17 -10.56 -1.31 0.53
N LYS A 18 -9.70 -2.11 -0.12
CA LYS A 18 -10.07 -3.27 -0.95
C LYS A 18 -11.21 -2.97 -1.92
N GLU A 19 -11.31 -1.72 -2.36
CA GLU A 19 -12.27 -1.28 -3.37
C GLU A 19 -11.96 -2.07 -4.66
N GLY A 20 -12.98 -2.71 -5.21
CA GLY A 20 -12.89 -3.49 -6.44
C GLY A 20 -13.13 -2.62 -7.65
N ASP A 21 -12.26 -2.70 -8.65
CA ASP A 21 -12.54 -2.19 -9.99
C ASP A 21 -13.05 -3.34 -10.86
N ALA A 22 -14.34 -3.30 -11.21
CA ALA A 22 -14.99 -4.33 -12.03
C ALA A 22 -14.42 -4.41 -13.46
N THR A 23 -13.65 -3.40 -13.89
CA THR A 23 -12.99 -3.39 -15.21
C THR A 23 -11.65 -4.10 -15.21
N LYS A 24 -11.12 -4.49 -14.04
CA LYS A 24 -9.82 -5.15 -13.91
C LYS A 24 -9.99 -6.63 -13.67
N GLU A 25 -9.25 -7.43 -14.44
CA GLU A 25 -9.15 -8.88 -14.23
C GLU A 25 -8.54 -9.21 -12.86
N ILE A 26 -7.55 -8.43 -12.43
CA ILE A 26 -6.95 -8.51 -11.10
C ILE A 26 -7.17 -7.19 -10.36
N PRO A 27 -7.92 -7.17 -9.26
CA PRO A 27 -8.08 -5.99 -8.42
C PRO A 27 -6.74 -5.48 -7.88
N TYR A 28 -6.53 -4.17 -7.88
CA TYR A 28 -5.28 -3.55 -7.41
C TYR A 28 -4.94 -3.90 -5.96
N TRP A 29 -5.94 -4.14 -5.11
CA TRP A 29 -5.71 -4.55 -3.73
C TRP A 29 -5.04 -5.93 -3.63
N LYS A 30 -5.31 -6.86 -4.57
CA LYS A 30 -4.63 -8.17 -4.61
C LYS A 30 -3.16 -8.02 -4.99
N ILE A 31 -2.86 -7.11 -5.90
CA ILE A 31 -1.48 -6.79 -6.31
C ILE A 31 -0.72 -6.19 -5.12
N ALA A 32 -1.34 -5.25 -4.41
CA ALA A 32 -0.76 -4.66 -3.20
C ALA A 32 -0.57 -5.71 -2.09
N GLU A 33 -1.54 -6.60 -1.88
CA GLU A 33 -1.47 -7.68 -0.89
C GLU A 33 -0.30 -8.64 -1.19
N GLU A 34 -0.15 -9.10 -2.44
CA GLU A 34 0.96 -9.98 -2.82
C GLU A 34 2.31 -9.28 -2.70
N PHE A 35 2.40 -8.00 -3.06
CA PHE A 35 3.62 -7.19 -2.89
C PHE A 35 4.09 -7.18 -1.42
N PHE A 36 3.20 -6.85 -0.48
CA PHE A 36 3.55 -6.81 0.94
C PHE A 36 3.79 -8.22 1.52
N ALA A 37 3.06 -9.23 1.04
CA ALA A 37 3.31 -10.62 1.42
C ALA A 37 4.72 -11.06 1.00
N GLN A 38 5.13 -10.76 -0.24
CA GLN A 38 6.49 -11.03 -0.71
C GLN A 38 7.53 -10.27 0.12
N ALA A 39 7.34 -8.97 0.35
CA ALA A 39 8.26 -8.16 1.15
C ALA A 39 8.44 -8.72 2.57
N ARG A 40 7.38 -9.25 3.17
CA ARG A 40 7.40 -9.89 4.49
C ARG A 40 8.11 -11.24 4.48
N ARG A 41 7.85 -12.08 3.46
CA ARG A 41 8.39 -13.45 3.37
C ARG A 41 9.88 -13.49 3.06
N THR A 42 10.35 -12.67 2.11
CA THR A 42 11.71 -12.83 1.58
C THR A 42 12.74 -11.92 2.25
N GLN A 43 12.31 -10.86 2.93
CA GLN A 43 13.17 -9.77 3.44
C GLN A 43 14.05 -9.07 2.37
N GLU A 44 13.92 -9.46 1.10
CA GLU A 44 14.64 -8.89 -0.05
C GLU A 44 14.15 -7.49 -0.38
N ILE A 45 12.90 -7.17 -0.02
CA ILE A 45 12.29 -5.87 -0.21
C ILE A 45 12.23 -5.17 1.14
N LYS A 46 12.84 -3.99 1.24
CA LYS A 46 12.66 -3.08 2.37
C LYS A 46 11.80 -1.91 1.92
N VAL A 47 10.63 -1.80 2.54
CA VAL A 47 9.66 -0.74 2.27
C VAL A 47 10.00 0.50 3.07
N PHE A 48 10.01 1.64 2.40
CA PHE A 48 10.09 2.97 2.98
C PHE A 48 8.82 3.76 2.70
N VAL A 49 8.51 4.66 3.60
CA VAL A 49 7.35 5.53 3.57
C VAL A 49 7.73 6.87 4.17
N SER A 50 7.18 7.97 3.65
CA SER A 50 7.41 9.31 4.19
C SER A 50 6.35 9.66 5.24
N THR A 51 6.66 10.67 6.06
CA THR A 51 5.67 11.28 6.97
C THR A 51 4.48 11.88 6.22
N ILE A 52 4.67 12.31 4.97
CA ILE A 52 3.59 12.81 4.10
C ILE A 52 2.59 11.70 3.81
N VAL A 53 3.06 10.50 3.42
CA VAL A 53 2.18 9.34 3.19
C VAL A 53 1.39 8.98 4.44
N PHE A 54 2.03 8.99 5.63
CA PHE A 54 1.30 8.76 6.88
C PHE A 54 0.20 9.78 7.13
N ARG A 55 0.49 11.07 6.87
CA ARG A 55 -0.51 12.15 6.98
C ARG A 55 -1.66 11.94 6.01
N GLU A 56 -1.39 11.61 4.75
CA GLU A 56 -2.44 11.34 3.77
C GLU A 56 -3.31 10.15 4.15
N LEU A 57 -2.71 9.06 4.65
CA LEU A 57 -3.44 7.89 5.14
C LEU A 57 -4.34 8.24 6.33
N SER A 58 -3.88 9.10 7.26
CA SER A 58 -4.72 9.53 8.38
C SER A 58 -5.99 10.26 7.94
N TYR A 59 -5.93 11.10 6.91
CA TYR A 59 -7.12 11.78 6.38
C TYR A 59 -8.03 10.82 5.60
N LYS A 60 -7.45 9.88 4.84
CA LYS A 60 -8.20 9.03 3.90
C LYS A 60 -8.75 7.73 4.50
N LEU A 61 -8.17 7.23 5.60
CA LEU A 61 -8.59 5.98 6.24
C LEU A 61 -9.25 6.19 7.59
N LEU A 62 -8.81 7.19 8.37
CA LEU A 62 -9.19 7.33 9.77
C LEU A 62 -10.21 8.44 10.03
N ASN A 63 -10.73 9.12 8.98
CA ASN A 63 -11.67 10.23 9.09
C ASN A 63 -11.26 11.27 10.15
N PHE A 64 -9.96 11.57 10.29
CA PHE A 64 -9.50 12.62 11.19
C PHE A 64 -10.03 13.98 10.71
N LYS A 65 -11.04 14.49 11.42
CA LYS A 65 -11.41 15.91 11.37
C LYS A 65 -10.47 16.65 12.31
N LEU A 66 -9.71 17.59 11.74
CA LEU A 66 -8.96 18.59 12.51
C LEU A 66 -9.92 19.48 13.31
#